data_AF-A0A1X2GNU3-F1
#
_entry.id   AF-A0A1X2GNU3-F1
#
_cell.length_a   1.000
_cell.length_b   1.000
_cell.length_c   1.000
_cell.angle_alpha   90.00
_cell.angle_beta   90.00
_cell.angle_gamma   90.00
#
_symmetry.space_group_name_H-M   'P 1'
#
loop_
_entity.id
_entity.type
_entity.pdbx_description
1 polymer ?
#
loop_
_entity_poly.entity_id
_entity_poly.type
_entity_poly.pdbx_seq_one_letter_code
_entity_poly.pdbx_strand_id
1 'polypeptide(L)'
;MSLISVNTDPLLDHSHLKPGQNASLLSYAKTINMYHSNAKKTNDFEIQCDFAIFLVEAAKRLMDDPLDDHSQTDVSHTYLAEAAKLLRQLSTRGHGPSQYYLANMFASGLLHKSHKPEFDKAFPLFVQAAKHHHPDAAYRTAKCYEDGVGTRRDKAKAAQFYRKAATLNHPGAMYRLGLAQIKGDLGMSINIRDGHKWLKRSAEASTAEYPHALHELAQLHERGLASIIFLDHEYAVRLYQEAASLHYAPSCFRLGECYEFGRLGCTVDPHLSMHYYSLAAEQGHPQACFALTAWYLVGAQDILPPDDEQAFAWALRAADHGGLPKAVYAVGYFYEVGIGIQKNHALAMQYYAKAAQYGEKRALRRMQQEHQTLEPPTPANRRRPLSQPPSQPSLAPTPLASEATSSSSSCSSDLNSPSSHSKTSGRRLSLQPSSPAWVKKWSQKFKNGRSA
;
A
#
# COMPACT_ATOMS: atom_id res chain seq x y z
N MET A 1 -26.11 -14.35 -1.70
CA MET A 1 -25.41 -13.08 -1.98
C MET A 1 -24.11 -13.07 -1.19
N SER A 2 -23.01 -13.48 -1.83
CA SER A 2 -21.63 -13.16 -1.44
C SER A 2 -20.65 -13.74 -2.48
N LEU A 3 -20.02 -12.82 -3.21
CA LEU A 3 -18.61 -12.79 -3.64
C LEU A 3 -17.97 -14.02 -4.30
N ILE A 4 -17.77 -13.98 -5.62
CA ILE A 4 -16.46 -14.23 -6.25
C ILE A 4 -16.28 -13.24 -7.42
N SER A 5 -15.35 -12.31 -7.25
CA SER A 5 -14.84 -11.43 -8.30
C SER A 5 -14.08 -12.26 -9.32
N VAL A 6 -14.66 -12.49 -10.50
CA VAL A 6 -13.90 -13.00 -11.64
C VAL A 6 -13.24 -11.80 -12.30
N ASN A 7 -11.99 -11.52 -11.92
CA ASN A 7 -11.10 -10.68 -12.71
C ASN A 7 -10.87 -11.38 -14.05
N THR A 8 -11.56 -10.94 -15.09
CA THR A 8 -11.32 -11.39 -16.46
C THR A 8 -10.24 -10.51 -17.06
N ASP A 9 -9.02 -11.04 -17.23
CA ASP A 9 -8.11 -10.46 -18.23
C ASP A 9 -8.86 -10.45 -19.56
N PRO A 10 -8.73 -9.43 -20.41
CA PRO A 10 -9.30 -9.47 -21.76
C PRO A 10 -8.72 -10.62 -22.62
N LEU A 11 -7.57 -11.19 -22.21
CA LEU A 11 -6.95 -12.41 -22.75
C LEU A 11 -7.39 -13.71 -22.04
N LEU A 12 -8.07 -13.59 -20.89
CA LEU A 12 -8.71 -14.68 -20.13
C LEU A 12 -10.24 -14.62 -20.21
N ASP A 13 -10.82 -13.78 -21.07
CA ASP A 13 -12.25 -13.76 -21.30
C ASP A 13 -12.68 -14.95 -22.17
N HIS A 14 -12.67 -16.11 -21.53
CA HIS A 14 -13.16 -17.36 -22.09
C HIS A 14 -14.68 -17.48 -21.93
N SER A 15 -15.41 -16.37 -21.79
CA SER A 15 -16.88 -16.37 -21.79
C SER A 15 -17.46 -17.03 -23.03
N HIS A 16 -16.76 -16.96 -24.17
CA HIS A 16 -17.08 -17.66 -25.41
C HIS A 16 -16.88 -19.19 -25.34
N LEU A 17 -16.04 -19.68 -24.41
CA LEU A 17 -15.89 -21.11 -24.08
C LEU A 17 -16.82 -21.53 -22.94
N LYS A 18 -17.37 -20.59 -22.17
CA LYS A 18 -18.40 -20.91 -21.20
C LYS A 18 -19.67 -21.29 -21.96
N PRO A 19 -20.37 -22.35 -21.53
CA PRO A 19 -21.68 -22.62 -22.09
C PRO A 19 -22.53 -21.36 -21.91
N GLY A 20 -23.03 -20.78 -23.01
CA GLY A 20 -23.97 -19.67 -22.96
C GLY A 20 -25.20 -20.02 -22.11
N GLN A 21 -26.06 -19.05 -21.79
CA GLN A 21 -27.26 -19.30 -20.96
C GLN A 21 -28.15 -20.44 -21.50
N ASN A 22 -28.03 -20.79 -22.79
CA ASN A 22 -28.74 -21.91 -23.44
C ASN A 22 -28.00 -23.25 -23.39
N ALA A 23 -26.72 -23.28 -23.03
CA ALA A 23 -25.89 -24.49 -22.89
C ALA A 23 -25.82 -24.98 -21.44
N SER A 24 -26.54 -24.35 -20.51
CA SER A 24 -26.71 -24.78 -19.11
C SER A 24 -27.47 -26.12 -18.95
N LEU A 25 -27.80 -26.80 -20.07
CA LEU A 25 -28.49 -28.10 -20.11
C LEU A 25 -27.52 -29.29 -20.19
N LEU A 26 -26.21 -29.07 -20.39
CA LEU A 26 -25.21 -30.13 -20.43
C LEU A 26 -24.39 -30.18 -19.14
N SER A 27 -24.08 -31.39 -18.67
CA SER A 27 -23.15 -31.56 -17.55
C SER A 27 -21.76 -31.00 -17.89
N TYR A 28 -21.05 -30.51 -16.87
CA TYR A 28 -19.72 -29.90 -17.04
C TYR A 28 -18.73 -30.84 -17.77
N ALA A 29 -18.76 -32.14 -17.45
CA ALA A 29 -17.96 -33.16 -18.12
C ALA A 29 -18.30 -33.32 -19.61
N LYS A 30 -19.58 -33.22 -19.99
CA LYS A 30 -20.01 -33.30 -21.40
C LYS A 30 -19.53 -32.08 -22.20
N THR A 31 -19.47 -30.92 -21.55
CA THR A 31 -18.93 -29.68 -22.12
C THR A 31 -17.43 -29.80 -22.41
N ILE A 32 -16.64 -30.30 -21.45
CA ILE A 32 -15.19 -30.55 -21.64
C ILE A 32 -14.96 -31.51 -22.81
N ASN A 33 -15.71 -32.61 -22.91
CA ASN A 33 -15.58 -33.58 -23.99
C ASN A 33 -15.89 -33.01 -25.37
N MET A 34 -16.87 -32.11 -25.46
CA MET A 34 -17.18 -31.39 -26.71
C MET A 34 -16.03 -30.48 -27.11
N TYR A 35 -15.50 -29.66 -26.20
CA TYR A 35 -14.36 -28.78 -26.48
C TYR A 35 -13.11 -29.56 -26.85
N HIS A 36 -12.82 -30.66 -26.15
CA HIS A 36 -11.73 -31.56 -26.48
C HIS A 36 -11.86 -32.14 -27.90
N SER A 37 -13.07 -32.53 -28.29
CA SER A 37 -13.35 -33.02 -29.65
C SER A 37 -13.15 -31.93 -30.71
N ASN A 38 -13.49 -30.68 -30.38
CA ASN A 38 -13.29 -29.54 -31.27
C ASN A 38 -11.80 -29.21 -31.40
N ALA A 39 -11.07 -29.12 -30.28
CA ALA A 39 -9.63 -28.84 -30.26
C ALA A 39 -8.80 -29.90 -31.00
N LYS A 40 -9.27 -31.16 -31.04
CA LYS A 40 -8.64 -32.23 -31.84
C LYS A 40 -8.90 -32.13 -33.33
N LYS A 41 -10.05 -31.60 -33.73
CA LYS A 41 -10.44 -31.45 -35.14
C LYS A 41 -9.81 -30.21 -35.77
N THR A 42 -9.58 -29.17 -34.97
CA THR A 42 -8.94 -27.93 -35.41
C THR A 42 -7.42 -28.03 -35.33
N ASN A 43 -6.71 -27.46 -36.31
CA ASN A 43 -5.25 -27.31 -36.26
C ASN A 43 -4.83 -25.88 -35.86
N ASP A 44 -5.77 -25.10 -35.33
CA ASP A 44 -5.53 -23.74 -34.86
C ASP A 44 -4.90 -23.76 -33.47
N PHE A 45 -3.75 -23.10 -33.32
CA PHE A 45 -2.99 -23.09 -32.08
C PHE A 45 -3.71 -22.29 -30.98
N GLU A 46 -4.46 -21.25 -31.35
CA GLU A 46 -5.21 -20.43 -30.37
C GLU A 46 -6.32 -21.27 -29.73
N ILE A 47 -7.13 -21.97 -30.53
CA ILE A 47 -8.23 -22.83 -30.03
C ILE A 47 -7.69 -23.97 -29.14
N GLN A 48 -6.54 -24.55 -29.50
CA GLN A 48 -5.90 -25.58 -28.68
C GLN A 48 -5.34 -25.00 -27.36
N CYS A 49 -4.81 -23.78 -27.39
CA CYS A 49 -4.35 -23.08 -26.20
C CYS A 49 -5.52 -22.73 -25.27
N ASP A 50 -6.60 -22.17 -25.83
CA ASP A 50 -7.85 -21.83 -25.15
C ASP A 50 -8.47 -23.04 -24.44
N PHE A 51 -8.51 -24.19 -25.12
CA PHE A 51 -8.96 -25.43 -24.50
C PHE A 51 -8.07 -25.84 -23.32
N ALA A 52 -6.75 -25.71 -23.44
CA ALA A 52 -5.83 -26.01 -22.34
C ALA A 52 -6.02 -25.05 -21.15
N ILE A 53 -6.26 -23.76 -21.40
CA ILE A 53 -6.55 -22.79 -20.32
C ILE A 53 -7.87 -23.14 -19.63
N PHE A 54 -8.90 -23.49 -20.40
CA PHE A 54 -10.18 -23.93 -19.87
C PHE A 54 -10.04 -25.15 -18.93
N LEU A 55 -9.21 -26.13 -19.30
CA LEU A 55 -8.88 -27.28 -18.43
C LEU A 55 -8.20 -26.85 -17.12
N VAL A 56 -7.31 -25.85 -17.16
CA VAL A 56 -6.66 -25.32 -15.96
C VAL A 56 -7.66 -24.61 -15.05
N GLU A 57 -8.59 -23.83 -15.60
CA GLU A 57 -9.65 -23.22 -14.79
C GLU A 57 -10.61 -24.26 -14.19
N ALA A 58 -10.96 -25.28 -14.97
CA ALA A 58 -11.76 -26.41 -14.49
C ALA A 58 -11.08 -27.10 -13.30
N ALA A 59 -9.78 -27.35 -13.42
CA ALA A 59 -8.98 -27.95 -12.36
C ALA A 59 -8.93 -27.07 -11.09
N LYS A 60 -8.75 -25.75 -11.23
CA LYS A 60 -8.74 -24.82 -10.10
C LYS A 60 -10.08 -24.80 -9.35
N ARG A 61 -11.20 -24.76 -10.07
CA ARG A 61 -12.54 -24.81 -9.45
C ARG A 61 -12.74 -26.08 -8.62
N LEU A 62 -12.24 -27.22 -9.08
CA LEU A 62 -12.27 -28.49 -8.33
C LEU A 62 -11.32 -28.49 -7.11
N MET A 63 -10.29 -27.65 -7.09
CA MET A 63 -9.39 -27.50 -5.93
C MET A 63 -9.96 -26.54 -4.88
N ASP A 64 -10.70 -25.50 -5.30
CA ASP A 64 -11.24 -24.46 -4.41
C ASP A 64 -12.50 -24.92 -3.65
N ASP A 65 -13.23 -25.93 -4.16
CA ASP A 65 -14.39 -26.56 -3.50
C ASP A 65 -14.09 -28.03 -3.13
N PRO A 66 -13.21 -28.29 -2.14
CA PRO A 66 -12.91 -29.63 -1.70
C PRO A 66 -14.09 -30.13 -0.86
N LEU A 67 -15.11 -30.67 -1.53
CA LEU A 67 -15.88 -31.76 -0.92
C LEU A 67 -14.86 -32.87 -0.59
N ASP A 68 -15.01 -33.57 0.55
CA ASP A 68 -14.08 -34.60 1.08
C ASP A 68 -13.87 -35.84 0.15
N ASP A 69 -14.08 -35.69 -1.16
CA ASP A 69 -14.03 -36.72 -2.17
C ASP A 69 -12.67 -36.70 -2.90
N HIS A 70 -11.81 -37.66 -2.55
CA HIS A 70 -10.53 -37.93 -3.21
C HIS A 70 -10.66 -38.08 -4.75
N SER A 71 -11.86 -38.41 -5.26
CA SER A 71 -12.09 -38.53 -6.70
C SER A 71 -11.93 -37.19 -7.44
N GLN A 72 -12.26 -36.05 -6.81
CA GLN A 72 -12.20 -34.73 -7.45
C GLN A 72 -10.77 -34.23 -7.57
N THR A 73 -9.91 -34.54 -6.59
CA THR A 73 -8.48 -34.23 -6.65
C THR A 73 -7.78 -35.00 -7.77
N ASP A 74 -8.15 -36.26 -7.99
CA ASP A 74 -7.60 -37.07 -9.08
C ASP A 74 -8.02 -36.51 -10.44
N VAL A 75 -9.31 -36.15 -10.60
CA VAL A 75 -9.81 -35.52 -11.83
C VAL A 75 -9.09 -34.20 -12.10
N SER A 76 -8.91 -33.36 -11.09
CA SER A 76 -8.18 -32.09 -11.22
C SER A 76 -6.73 -32.30 -11.71
N HIS A 77 -6.01 -33.29 -11.14
CA HIS A 77 -4.68 -33.65 -11.60
C HIS A 77 -4.66 -34.17 -13.05
N THR A 78 -5.68 -34.91 -13.49
CA THR A 78 -5.78 -35.36 -14.89
C THR A 78 -5.95 -34.18 -15.85
N TYR A 79 -6.79 -33.20 -15.52
CA TYR A 79 -6.98 -31.99 -16.34
C TYR A 79 -5.71 -31.14 -16.42
N LEU A 80 -4.98 -30.98 -15.32
CA LEU A 80 -3.70 -30.27 -15.33
C LEU A 80 -2.63 -31.00 -16.15
N ALA A 81 -2.58 -32.33 -16.08
CA ALA A 81 -1.64 -33.13 -16.86
C ALA A 81 -1.93 -33.04 -18.37
N GLU A 82 -3.21 -33.08 -18.75
CA GLU A 82 -3.64 -32.93 -20.14
C GLU A 82 -3.34 -31.52 -20.66
N ALA A 83 -3.73 -30.48 -19.91
CA ALA A 83 -3.45 -29.09 -20.27
C ALA A 83 -1.95 -28.85 -20.47
N ALA A 84 -1.11 -29.34 -19.54
CA ALA A 84 0.33 -29.20 -19.64
C ALA A 84 0.91 -29.94 -20.85
N LYS A 85 0.35 -31.10 -21.22
CA LYS A 85 0.77 -31.85 -22.41
C LYS A 85 0.47 -31.06 -23.68
N LEU A 86 -0.74 -30.51 -23.80
CA LEU A 86 -1.14 -29.68 -24.95
C LEU A 86 -0.28 -28.42 -25.04
N LEU A 87 -0.12 -27.69 -23.94
CA LEU A 87 0.71 -26.48 -23.90
C LEU A 87 2.18 -26.75 -24.22
N ARG A 88 2.74 -27.91 -23.82
CA ARG A 88 4.09 -28.33 -24.22
C ARG A 88 4.20 -28.61 -25.73
N GLN A 89 3.16 -29.17 -26.34
CA GLN A 89 3.14 -29.40 -27.79
C GLN A 89 3.04 -28.09 -28.57
N LEU A 90 2.27 -27.14 -28.07
CA LEU A 90 2.14 -25.80 -28.67
C LEU A 90 3.41 -24.95 -28.43
N SER A 91 4.06 -25.10 -27.28
CA SER A 91 5.27 -24.35 -26.96
C SER A 91 6.45 -24.73 -27.83
N THR A 92 6.61 -26.03 -28.15
CA THR A 92 7.65 -26.51 -29.09
C THR A 92 7.40 -26.04 -30.51
N ARG A 93 6.14 -25.75 -30.87
CA ARG A 93 5.76 -25.11 -32.15
C ARG A 93 5.97 -23.60 -32.17
N GLY A 94 6.43 -22.99 -31.08
CA GLY A 94 6.75 -21.56 -31.01
C GLY A 94 5.56 -20.65 -30.71
N HIS A 95 4.44 -21.19 -30.23
CA HIS A 95 3.28 -20.38 -29.89
C HIS A 95 3.49 -19.63 -28.56
N GLY A 96 3.61 -18.29 -28.63
CA GLY A 96 3.98 -17.40 -27.52
C GLY A 96 3.04 -17.45 -26.31
N PRO A 97 1.72 -17.29 -26.48
CA PRO A 97 0.74 -17.46 -25.40
C PRO A 97 0.85 -18.80 -24.67
N SER A 98 0.95 -19.91 -25.41
CA SER A 98 1.13 -21.24 -24.79
C SER A 98 2.40 -21.37 -23.96
N GLN A 99 3.52 -20.79 -24.42
CA GLN A 99 4.76 -20.75 -23.64
C GLN A 99 4.57 -19.96 -22.33
N TYR A 100 3.87 -18.83 -22.38
CA TYR A 100 3.56 -18.01 -21.20
C TYR A 100 2.63 -18.74 -20.22
N TYR A 101 1.55 -19.35 -20.71
CA TYR A 101 0.62 -20.08 -19.85
C TYR A 101 1.28 -21.29 -19.20
N LEU A 102 2.08 -22.06 -19.94
CA LEU A 102 2.86 -23.16 -19.39
C LEU A 102 3.84 -22.67 -18.31
N ALA A 103 4.53 -21.55 -18.55
CA ALA A 103 5.41 -20.94 -17.57
C ALA A 103 4.64 -20.49 -16.30
N ASN A 104 3.44 -19.94 -16.45
CA ASN A 104 2.57 -19.58 -15.33
C ASN A 104 2.16 -20.80 -14.51
N MET A 105 1.85 -21.94 -15.14
CA MET A 105 1.54 -23.18 -14.42
C MET A 105 2.71 -23.69 -13.58
N PHE A 106 3.95 -23.55 -14.08
CA PHE A 106 5.15 -23.85 -13.30
C PHE A 106 5.36 -22.83 -12.17
N ALA A 107 5.21 -21.53 -12.46
CA ALA A 107 5.39 -20.46 -11.50
C ALA A 107 4.34 -20.45 -10.38
N SER A 108 3.13 -20.94 -10.64
CA SER A 108 2.08 -21.12 -9.62
C SER A 108 2.21 -22.43 -8.84
N GLY A 109 3.09 -23.35 -9.26
CA GLY A 109 3.29 -24.64 -8.63
C GLY A 109 2.18 -25.67 -8.90
N LEU A 110 1.23 -25.39 -9.80
CA LEU A 110 0.07 -26.26 -10.08
C LEU A 110 0.49 -27.65 -10.61
N LEU A 111 1.65 -27.74 -11.25
CA LEU A 111 2.16 -28.99 -11.83
C LEU A 111 2.94 -29.86 -10.85
N HIS A 112 3.30 -29.32 -9.69
CA HIS A 112 4.08 -30.03 -8.69
C HIS A 112 3.16 -30.62 -7.63
N LYS A 113 3.37 -31.89 -7.23
CA LYS A 113 2.52 -32.58 -6.23
C LYS A 113 2.48 -31.86 -4.87
N SER A 114 3.54 -31.12 -4.54
CA SER A 114 3.61 -30.32 -3.30
C SER A 114 3.25 -28.85 -3.49
N HIS A 115 2.63 -28.45 -4.61
CA HIS A 115 2.24 -27.08 -4.93
C HIS A 115 3.38 -26.04 -4.82
N LYS A 116 4.61 -26.48 -5.05
CA LYS A 116 5.80 -25.62 -4.98
C LYS A 116 6.06 -24.96 -6.33
N PRO A 117 6.32 -23.64 -6.37
CA PRO A 117 6.59 -22.94 -7.62
C PRO A 117 7.97 -23.35 -8.18
N GLU A 118 8.00 -23.73 -9.46
CA GLU A 118 9.19 -24.20 -10.16
C GLU A 118 9.73 -23.10 -11.11
N PHE A 119 10.31 -22.05 -10.55
CA PHE A 119 10.78 -20.91 -11.32
C PHE A 119 11.93 -21.22 -12.30
N ASP A 120 12.75 -22.22 -12.00
CA ASP A 120 13.86 -22.65 -12.88
C ASP A 120 13.35 -23.18 -14.24
N LYS A 121 12.16 -23.78 -14.27
CA LYS A 121 11.51 -24.24 -15.50
C LYS A 121 10.65 -23.15 -16.14
N ALA A 122 10.03 -22.29 -15.32
CA ALA A 122 9.18 -21.20 -15.80
C ALA A 122 9.99 -20.11 -16.52
N PHE A 123 11.16 -19.73 -15.97
CA PHE A 123 11.94 -18.61 -16.47
C PHE A 123 12.38 -18.74 -17.94
N PRO A 124 12.95 -19.87 -18.39
CA PRO A 124 13.30 -20.06 -19.81
C PRO A 124 12.08 -19.92 -20.75
N LEU A 125 10.92 -20.41 -20.33
CA LEU A 125 9.68 -20.32 -21.09
C LEU A 125 9.17 -18.87 -21.17
N PHE A 126 9.26 -18.09 -20.09
CA PHE A 126 8.96 -16.66 -20.13
C PHE A 126 9.88 -15.91 -21.11
N VAL A 127 11.18 -16.22 -21.11
CA VAL A 127 12.14 -15.61 -22.05
C VAL A 127 11.78 -15.97 -23.50
N GLN A 128 11.39 -17.22 -23.76
CA GLN A 128 10.94 -17.66 -25.09
C GLN A 128 9.67 -16.92 -25.52
N ALA A 129 8.64 -16.89 -24.67
CA ALA A 129 7.39 -16.20 -24.96
C ALA A 129 7.62 -14.70 -25.20
N ALA A 130 8.51 -14.09 -24.41
CA ALA A 130 8.93 -12.70 -24.61
C ALA A 130 9.62 -12.50 -25.96
N LYS A 131 10.40 -13.47 -26.47
CA LYS A 131 10.98 -13.43 -27.83
C LYS A 131 9.88 -13.48 -28.89
N HIS A 132 8.82 -14.24 -28.68
CA HIS A 132 7.61 -14.28 -29.52
C HIS A 132 6.63 -13.12 -29.28
N HIS A 133 7.11 -11.98 -28.78
CA HIS A 133 6.33 -10.74 -28.62
C HIS A 133 5.13 -10.82 -27.66
N HIS A 134 5.12 -11.75 -26.70
CA HIS A 134 4.07 -11.77 -25.68
C HIS A 134 4.35 -10.71 -24.57
N PRO A 135 3.45 -9.73 -24.34
CA PRO A 135 3.67 -8.60 -23.44
C PRO A 135 3.86 -9.03 -21.98
N ASP A 136 2.98 -9.90 -21.47
CA ASP A 136 3.00 -10.33 -20.07
C ASP A 136 4.22 -11.20 -19.75
N ALA A 137 4.65 -12.04 -20.70
CA ALA A 137 5.90 -12.80 -20.56
C ALA A 137 7.12 -11.89 -20.50
N ALA A 138 7.17 -10.83 -21.31
CA ALA A 138 8.25 -9.87 -21.25
C ALA A 138 8.29 -9.15 -19.90
N TYR A 139 7.12 -8.78 -19.35
CA TYR A 139 7.01 -8.21 -18.01
C TYR A 139 7.43 -9.19 -16.91
N ARG A 140 6.95 -10.44 -16.94
CA ARG A 140 7.35 -11.48 -15.97
C ARG A 140 8.83 -11.81 -16.04
N THR A 141 9.41 -11.87 -17.24
CA THR A 141 10.85 -12.05 -17.43
C THR A 141 11.64 -10.92 -16.78
N ALA A 142 11.19 -9.68 -16.95
CA ALA A 142 11.82 -8.52 -16.32
C ALA A 142 11.78 -8.61 -14.79
N LYS A 143 10.62 -9.00 -14.23
CA LYS A 143 10.44 -9.20 -12.79
C LYS A 143 11.33 -10.32 -12.24
N CYS A 144 11.47 -11.44 -12.95
CA CYS A 144 12.41 -12.51 -12.57
C CYS A 144 13.86 -12.01 -12.47
N TYR A 145 14.31 -11.18 -13.41
CA TYR A 145 15.64 -10.57 -13.35
C TYR A 145 15.79 -9.51 -12.25
N GLU A 146 14.73 -8.78 -11.91
CA GLU A 146 14.73 -7.80 -10.83
C GLU A 146 14.79 -8.48 -9.45
N ASP A 147 13.90 -9.45 -9.22
CA ASP A 147 13.76 -10.15 -7.93
C ASP A 147 14.81 -11.25 -7.74
N GLY A 148 15.38 -11.78 -8.83
CA GLY A 148 16.34 -12.90 -8.81
C GLY A 148 15.67 -14.25 -8.66
N VAL A 149 14.50 -14.42 -9.28
CA VAL A 149 13.66 -15.62 -9.15
C VAL A 149 13.80 -16.47 -10.40
N GLY A 150 14.31 -17.70 -10.26
CA GLY A 150 14.65 -18.61 -11.38
C GLY A 150 15.89 -18.17 -12.19
N THR A 151 16.54 -17.09 -11.80
CA THR A 151 17.76 -16.55 -12.42
C THR A 151 18.52 -15.67 -11.43
N ARG A 152 19.76 -15.30 -11.74
CA ARG A 152 20.52 -14.31 -10.96
C ARG A 152 19.97 -12.90 -11.22
N ARG A 153 19.94 -12.08 -10.16
CA ARG A 153 19.57 -10.65 -10.26
C ARG A 153 20.44 -9.92 -11.29
N ASP A 154 19.79 -9.29 -12.26
CA ASP A 154 20.44 -8.52 -13.32
C ASP A 154 19.56 -7.31 -13.69
N LYS A 155 19.87 -6.17 -13.08
CA LYS A 155 19.11 -4.93 -13.25
C LYS A 155 19.12 -4.42 -14.70
N ALA A 156 20.23 -4.60 -15.40
CA ALA A 156 20.38 -4.14 -16.78
C ALA A 156 19.49 -4.96 -17.73
N LYS A 157 19.46 -6.29 -17.57
CA LYS A 157 18.54 -7.14 -18.33
C LYS A 157 17.08 -6.89 -17.95
N ALA A 158 16.78 -6.70 -16.66
CA ALA A 158 15.44 -6.32 -16.23
C ALA A 158 14.95 -5.05 -16.96
N ALA A 159 15.77 -4.00 -17.02
CA ALA A 159 15.43 -2.77 -17.73
C ALA A 159 15.19 -2.99 -19.24
N GLN A 160 15.98 -3.86 -19.89
CA GLN A 160 15.78 -4.21 -21.30
C GLN A 160 14.44 -4.91 -21.54
N PHE A 161 14.09 -5.89 -20.69
CA PHE A 161 12.81 -6.61 -20.81
C PHE A 161 11.62 -5.73 -20.42
N TYR A 162 11.76 -4.84 -19.43
CA TYR A 162 10.73 -3.84 -19.13
C TYR A 162 10.49 -2.90 -20.31
N ARG A 163 11.55 -2.43 -20.97
CA ARG A 163 11.41 -1.62 -22.20
C ARG A 163 10.71 -2.41 -23.29
N LYS A 164 11.04 -3.69 -23.49
CA LYS A 164 10.35 -4.57 -24.46
C LYS A 164 8.86 -4.72 -24.15
N ALA A 165 8.50 -5.00 -22.90
CA ALA A 165 7.09 -5.10 -22.48
C ALA A 165 6.36 -3.76 -22.62
N ALA A 166 7.02 -2.64 -22.29
CA ALA A 166 6.46 -1.31 -22.47
C ALA A 166 6.24 -0.95 -23.95
N THR A 167 7.10 -1.39 -24.87
CA THR A 167 6.84 -1.23 -26.32
C THR A 167 5.64 -2.02 -26.80
N LEU A 168 5.28 -3.12 -26.11
CA LEU A 168 4.11 -3.96 -26.38
C LEU A 168 2.86 -3.51 -25.60
N ASN A 169 2.83 -2.28 -25.08
CA ASN A 169 1.69 -1.74 -24.33
C ASN A 169 1.36 -2.40 -22.99
N HIS A 170 2.30 -3.09 -22.34
CA HIS A 170 2.03 -3.65 -21.00
C HIS A 170 2.02 -2.56 -19.90
N PRO A 171 0.89 -2.29 -19.21
CA PRO A 171 0.76 -1.18 -18.26
C PRO A 171 1.72 -1.31 -17.08
N GLY A 172 1.80 -2.49 -16.44
CA GLY A 172 2.74 -2.69 -15.32
C GLY A 172 4.22 -2.47 -15.68
N ALA A 173 4.60 -2.64 -16.94
CA ALA A 173 5.97 -2.47 -17.40
C ALA A 173 6.28 -0.99 -17.64
N MET A 174 5.34 -0.27 -18.27
CA MET A 174 5.43 1.18 -18.43
C MET A 174 5.50 1.89 -17.08
N TYR A 175 4.64 1.47 -16.14
CA TYR A 175 4.66 1.96 -14.77
C TYR A 175 6.04 1.76 -14.11
N ARG A 176 6.55 0.52 -14.11
CA ARG A 176 7.83 0.20 -13.48
C ARG A 176 9.00 0.94 -14.12
N LEU A 177 9.01 1.04 -15.46
CA LEU A 177 10.02 1.77 -16.22
C LEU A 177 9.97 3.28 -15.94
N GLY A 178 8.76 3.86 -15.90
CA GLY A 178 8.56 5.28 -15.59
C GLY A 178 9.07 5.63 -14.20
N LEU A 179 8.72 4.81 -13.20
CA LEU A 179 9.21 4.96 -11.83
C LEU A 179 10.72 4.80 -11.73
N ALA A 180 11.29 3.82 -12.44
CA ALA A 180 12.74 3.59 -12.46
C ALA A 180 13.50 4.78 -13.04
N GLN A 181 12.98 5.43 -14.08
CA GLN A 181 13.60 6.63 -14.66
C GLN A 181 13.48 7.85 -13.76
N ILE A 182 12.38 7.99 -13.01
CA ILE A 182 12.21 9.11 -12.06
C ILE A 182 13.13 8.94 -10.85
N LYS A 183 13.25 7.73 -10.31
CA LYS A 183 14.05 7.44 -9.11
C LYS A 183 15.53 7.18 -9.40
N GLY A 184 15.88 6.80 -10.63
CA GLY A 184 17.24 6.34 -10.99
C GLY A 184 17.52 4.89 -10.59
N ASP A 185 16.50 4.02 -10.66
CA ASP A 185 16.61 2.60 -10.30
C ASP A 185 16.99 1.73 -11.51
N LEU A 186 17.15 0.41 -11.30
CA LEU A 186 17.53 -0.59 -12.34
C LEU A 186 18.86 -0.28 -13.08
N GLY A 187 19.73 0.54 -12.51
CA GLY A 187 20.98 0.94 -13.17
C GLY A 187 20.75 1.94 -14.31
N MET A 188 19.59 2.60 -14.33
CA MET A 188 19.27 3.68 -15.27
C MET A 188 19.66 5.04 -14.67
N SER A 189 20.00 6.00 -15.53
CA SER A 189 20.15 7.40 -15.11
C SER A 189 18.78 8.03 -14.85
N ILE A 190 18.76 9.03 -13.96
CA ILE A 190 17.55 9.79 -13.65
C ILE A 190 17.14 10.59 -14.90
N ASN A 191 15.93 10.35 -15.38
CA ASN A 191 15.32 11.08 -16.48
C ASN A 191 13.82 11.23 -16.23
N ILE A 192 13.46 12.33 -15.57
CA ILE A 192 12.09 12.59 -15.11
C ILE A 192 11.14 12.83 -16.29
N ARG A 193 11.63 13.44 -17.38
CA ARG A 193 10.82 13.73 -18.57
C ARG A 193 10.36 12.45 -19.25
N ASP A 194 11.28 11.51 -19.50
CA ASP A 194 10.90 10.25 -20.13
C ASP A 194 10.12 9.35 -19.15
N GLY A 195 10.45 9.40 -17.86
CA GLY A 195 9.71 8.68 -16.83
C GLY A 195 8.25 9.13 -16.75
N HIS A 196 8.00 10.44 -16.82
CA HIS A 196 6.65 11.01 -16.87
C HIS A 196 5.88 10.57 -18.12
N LYS A 197 6.51 10.54 -19.30
CA LYS A 197 5.88 10.03 -20.53
C LYS A 197 5.44 8.58 -20.39
N TRP A 198 6.28 7.72 -19.82
CA TRP A 198 5.94 6.31 -19.59
C TRP A 198 4.81 6.16 -18.57
N LEU A 199 4.81 6.95 -17.49
CA LEU A 199 3.72 6.95 -16.53
C LEU A 199 2.40 7.41 -17.15
N LYS A 200 2.42 8.46 -17.97
CA LYS A 200 1.22 8.92 -18.68
C LYS A 200 0.65 7.84 -19.61
N ARG A 201 1.49 7.21 -20.41
CA ARG A 201 1.07 6.11 -21.29
C ARG A 201 0.57 4.89 -20.49
N SER A 202 1.15 4.64 -19.32
CA SER A 202 0.68 3.59 -18.41
C SER A 202 -0.67 3.90 -17.77
N ALA A 203 -0.94 5.18 -17.47
CA ALA A 203 -2.21 5.64 -16.94
C ALA A 203 -3.32 5.51 -17.99
N GLU A 204 -3.03 5.82 -19.26
CA GLU A 204 -3.98 5.60 -20.37
C GLU A 204 -4.33 4.12 -20.59
N ALA A 205 -3.39 3.21 -20.30
CA ALA A 205 -3.57 1.76 -20.38
C ALA A 205 -3.94 1.11 -19.03
N SER A 206 -4.37 1.87 -18.04
CA SER A 206 -4.64 1.36 -16.69
C SER A 206 -5.79 0.35 -16.69
N THR A 207 -5.61 -0.76 -15.99
CA THR A 207 -6.65 -1.75 -15.69
C THR A 207 -6.82 -1.87 -14.18
N ALA A 208 -7.86 -2.57 -13.72
CA ALA A 208 -8.05 -2.86 -12.30
C ALA A 208 -6.85 -3.58 -11.65
N GLU A 209 -6.04 -4.29 -12.44
CA GLU A 209 -4.80 -4.93 -11.97
C GLU A 209 -3.63 -3.95 -11.84
N TYR A 210 -3.58 -2.94 -12.72
CA TYR A 210 -2.49 -1.96 -12.80
C TYR A 210 -2.94 -0.50 -12.58
N PRO A 211 -3.64 -0.17 -11.48
CA PRO A 211 -4.07 1.21 -11.20
C PRO A 211 -2.94 2.13 -10.68
N HIS A 212 -1.80 1.54 -10.30
CA HIS A 212 -0.66 2.21 -9.66
C HIS A 212 -0.14 3.44 -10.42
N ALA A 213 -0.17 3.39 -11.76
CA ALA A 213 0.32 4.48 -12.59
C ALA A 213 -0.49 5.77 -12.43
N LEU A 214 -1.82 5.66 -12.32
CA LEU A 214 -2.70 6.80 -12.10
C LEU A 214 -2.37 7.49 -10.77
N HIS A 215 -2.17 6.70 -9.72
CA HIS A 215 -1.85 7.22 -8.39
C HIS A 215 -0.49 7.93 -8.36
N GLU A 216 0.57 7.32 -8.90
CA GLU A 216 1.89 7.95 -8.93
C GLU A 216 1.89 9.20 -9.83
N LEU A 217 1.17 9.19 -10.95
CA LEU A 217 1.03 10.36 -11.82
C LEU A 217 0.31 11.50 -11.08
N ALA A 218 -0.76 11.19 -10.35
CA ALA A 218 -1.46 12.15 -9.51
C ALA A 218 -0.54 12.74 -8.42
N GLN A 219 0.26 11.91 -7.75
CA GLN A 219 1.24 12.39 -6.77
C GLN A 219 2.30 13.31 -7.40
N LEU A 220 2.72 13.05 -8.63
CA LEU A 220 3.69 13.91 -9.33
C LEU A 220 3.10 15.28 -9.66
N HIS A 221 1.86 15.34 -10.13
CA HIS A 221 1.16 16.60 -10.41
C HIS A 221 0.70 17.32 -9.13
N GLU A 222 0.54 16.59 -8.02
CA GLU A 222 0.29 17.15 -6.70
C GLU A 222 1.54 17.80 -6.09
N ARG A 223 2.72 17.18 -6.21
CA ARG A 223 3.97 17.73 -5.65
C ARG A 223 4.55 18.83 -6.55
N GLY A 224 4.40 18.66 -7.86
CA GLY A 224 5.09 19.44 -8.87
C GLY A 224 6.61 19.22 -8.83
N LEU A 225 7.27 19.43 -9.96
CA LEU A 225 8.73 19.43 -10.01
C LEU A 225 9.19 20.61 -10.87
N ALA A 226 9.85 21.58 -10.22
CA ALA A 226 10.25 22.82 -10.85
C ALA A 226 11.01 22.54 -12.16
N SER A 227 10.58 23.21 -13.24
CA SER A 227 11.07 23.10 -14.62
C SER A 227 10.59 21.91 -15.47
N ILE A 228 9.97 20.86 -14.92
CA ILE A 228 9.57 19.67 -15.73
C ILE A 228 8.08 19.34 -15.60
N ILE A 229 7.54 19.32 -14.38
CA ILE A 229 6.14 18.95 -14.11
C ILE A 229 5.47 20.10 -13.37
N PHE A 230 4.47 20.70 -14.00
CA PHE A 230 3.68 21.76 -13.40
C PHE A 230 2.68 21.21 -12.38
N LEU A 231 2.46 22.01 -11.34
CA LEU A 231 1.47 21.74 -10.30
C LEU A 231 0.07 21.88 -10.90
N ASP A 232 -0.69 20.80 -10.89
CA ASP A 232 -2.08 20.79 -11.35
C ASP A 232 -2.92 19.94 -10.41
N HIS A 233 -3.58 20.63 -9.47
CA HIS A 233 -4.37 19.99 -8.43
C HIS A 233 -5.67 19.39 -8.98
N GLU A 234 -6.33 20.05 -9.95
CA GLU A 234 -7.56 19.53 -10.55
C GLU A 234 -7.28 18.25 -11.33
N TYR A 235 -6.21 18.24 -12.12
CA TYR A 235 -5.80 17.05 -12.86
C TYR A 235 -5.40 15.90 -11.92
N ALA A 236 -4.66 16.20 -10.84
CA ALA A 236 -4.32 15.19 -9.83
C ALA A 236 -5.57 14.58 -9.18
N VAL A 237 -6.59 15.38 -8.84
CA VAL A 237 -7.85 14.88 -8.28
C VAL A 237 -8.59 13.98 -9.27
N ARG A 238 -8.66 14.35 -10.55
CA ARG A 238 -9.28 13.50 -11.60
C ARG A 238 -8.57 12.15 -11.71
N LEU A 239 -7.23 12.15 -11.73
CA LEU A 239 -6.45 10.90 -11.78
C LEU A 239 -6.65 10.04 -10.52
N TYR A 240 -6.76 10.66 -9.34
CA TYR A 240 -7.09 9.92 -8.13
C TYR A 240 -8.50 9.33 -8.20
N GLN A 241 -9.49 10.03 -8.79
CA GLN A 241 -10.85 9.53 -8.99
C GLN A 241 -10.88 8.35 -9.97
N GLU A 242 -10.13 8.42 -11.06
CA GLU A 242 -9.97 7.30 -12.01
C GLU A 242 -9.31 6.08 -11.33
N ALA A 243 -8.27 6.30 -10.52
CA ALA A 243 -7.68 5.21 -9.75
C ALA A 243 -8.64 4.63 -8.70
N ALA A 244 -9.48 5.48 -8.10
CA ALA A 244 -10.48 5.06 -7.13
C ALA A 244 -11.61 4.24 -7.78
N SER A 245 -12.03 4.56 -9.01
CA SER A 245 -13.01 3.75 -9.75
C SER A 245 -12.45 2.36 -10.12
N LEU A 246 -11.14 2.27 -10.31
CA LEU A 246 -10.40 1.00 -10.40
C LEU A 246 -10.14 0.34 -9.04
N HIS A 247 -10.79 0.81 -7.97
CA HIS A 247 -10.70 0.28 -6.62
C HIS A 247 -9.26 0.30 -6.09
N TYR A 248 -8.50 1.36 -6.31
CA TYR A 248 -7.16 1.50 -5.73
C TYR A 248 -7.17 2.19 -4.36
N ALA A 249 -7.04 1.42 -3.29
CA ALA A 249 -7.09 1.89 -1.90
C ALA A 249 -6.27 3.16 -1.58
N PRO A 250 -4.98 3.27 -2.00
CA PRO A 250 -4.20 4.47 -1.70
C PRO A 250 -4.77 5.75 -2.33
N SER A 251 -5.35 5.67 -3.53
CA SER A 251 -6.03 6.80 -4.16
C SER A 251 -7.33 7.15 -3.46
N CYS A 252 -8.11 6.14 -3.08
CA CYS A 252 -9.33 6.34 -2.28
C CYS A 252 -8.99 7.04 -0.95
N PHE A 253 -7.97 6.58 -0.22
CA PHE A 253 -7.53 7.25 1.00
C PHE A 253 -7.08 8.69 0.75
N ARG A 254 -6.31 8.93 -0.32
CA ARG A 254 -5.87 10.28 -0.65
C ARG A 254 -7.04 11.21 -0.97
N LEU A 255 -8.07 10.74 -1.69
CA LEU A 255 -9.31 11.48 -1.92
C LEU A 255 -10.06 11.74 -0.62
N GLY A 256 -10.16 10.72 0.25
CA GLY A 256 -10.73 10.86 1.59
C GLY A 256 -10.10 12.01 2.38
N GLU A 257 -8.76 12.10 2.38
CA GLU A 257 -8.04 13.22 3.00
C GLU A 257 -8.31 14.56 2.32
N CYS A 258 -8.47 14.57 0.99
CA CYS A 258 -8.73 15.80 0.24
C CYS A 258 -10.11 16.38 0.56
N TYR A 259 -11.15 15.54 0.63
CA TYR A 259 -12.50 15.98 1.03
C TYR A 259 -12.63 16.23 2.54
N GLU A 260 -11.80 15.58 3.38
CA GLU A 260 -11.79 15.85 4.82
C GLU A 260 -11.19 17.23 5.13
N PHE A 261 -10.09 17.58 4.46
CA PHE A 261 -9.30 18.77 4.77
C PHE A 261 -9.45 19.91 3.75
N GLY A 262 -10.19 19.70 2.67
CA GLY A 262 -10.30 20.65 1.56
C GLY A 262 -8.96 20.87 0.84
N ARG A 263 -8.20 19.79 0.60
CA ARG A 263 -6.90 19.85 -0.11
C ARG A 263 -7.10 19.71 -1.63
N LEU A 264 -6.10 20.12 -2.40
CA LEU A 264 -6.06 19.99 -3.87
C LEU A 264 -7.25 20.67 -4.59
N GLY A 265 -7.79 21.75 -4.00
CA GLY A 265 -8.94 22.46 -4.58
C GLY A 265 -10.29 21.78 -4.32
N CYS A 266 -10.33 20.65 -3.61
CA CYS A 266 -11.58 20.04 -3.16
C CYS A 266 -12.25 20.89 -2.07
N THR A 267 -13.58 20.94 -2.07
CA THR A 267 -14.36 21.46 -0.96
C THR A 267 -14.43 20.44 0.17
N VAL A 268 -14.53 20.91 1.41
CA VAL A 268 -14.70 20.01 2.56
C VAL A 268 -16.08 19.35 2.47
N ASP A 269 -16.10 18.03 2.38
CA ASP A 269 -17.32 17.21 2.30
C ASP A 269 -17.15 15.94 3.15
N PRO A 270 -17.80 15.87 4.33
CA PRO A 270 -17.78 14.70 5.19
C PRO A 270 -18.34 13.43 4.53
N HIS A 271 -19.39 13.55 3.70
CA HIS A 271 -19.98 12.38 3.04
C HIS A 271 -18.99 11.75 2.07
N LEU A 272 -18.40 12.54 1.18
CA LEU A 272 -17.41 12.05 0.22
C LEU A 272 -16.15 11.55 0.92
N SER A 273 -15.69 12.24 1.97
CA SER A 273 -14.56 11.78 2.76
C SER A 273 -14.80 10.38 3.34
N MET A 274 -15.93 10.18 4.02
CA MET A 274 -16.30 8.89 4.59
C MET A 274 -16.47 7.80 3.53
N HIS A 275 -17.07 8.14 2.38
CA HIS A 275 -17.26 7.20 1.27
C HIS A 275 -15.92 6.69 0.71
N TYR A 276 -14.98 7.59 0.43
CA TYR A 276 -13.68 7.16 -0.09
C TYR A 276 -12.85 6.43 0.97
N TYR A 277 -12.95 6.82 2.25
CA TYR A 277 -12.32 6.06 3.32
C TYR A 277 -12.94 4.67 3.50
N SER A 278 -14.26 4.50 3.36
CA SER A 278 -14.89 3.17 3.43
C SER A 278 -14.41 2.26 2.30
N LEU A 279 -14.35 2.77 1.06
CA LEU A 279 -13.82 2.02 -0.09
C LEU A 279 -12.36 1.57 0.14
N ALA A 280 -11.52 2.44 0.70
CA ALA A 280 -10.14 2.08 1.03
C ALA A 280 -10.05 1.09 2.21
N ALA A 281 -10.92 1.23 3.21
CA ALA A 281 -10.97 0.38 4.40
C ALA A 281 -11.46 -1.03 4.08
N GLU A 282 -12.40 -1.20 3.14
CA GLU A 282 -12.86 -2.50 2.63
C GLU A 282 -11.73 -3.31 2.00
N GLN A 283 -10.74 -2.63 1.42
CA GLN A 283 -9.52 -3.25 0.89
C GLN A 283 -8.43 -3.47 1.95
N GLY A 284 -8.74 -3.22 3.22
CA GLY A 284 -7.82 -3.40 4.34
C GLY A 284 -6.78 -2.29 4.47
N HIS A 285 -6.98 -1.10 3.91
CA HIS A 285 -6.02 -0.01 4.05
C HIS A 285 -6.02 0.56 5.49
N PRO A 286 -4.94 0.37 6.28
CA PRO A 286 -4.97 0.65 7.72
C PRO A 286 -5.15 2.14 8.05
N GLN A 287 -4.63 3.03 7.20
CA GLN A 287 -4.76 4.48 7.41
C GLN A 287 -6.20 4.96 7.19
N ALA A 288 -6.90 4.38 6.21
CA ALA A 288 -8.31 4.67 5.97
C ALA A 288 -9.20 4.13 7.08
N CYS A 289 -8.98 2.89 7.53
CA CYS A 289 -9.68 2.34 8.70
C CYS A 289 -9.52 3.24 9.93
N PHE A 290 -8.29 3.72 10.17
CA PHE A 290 -8.03 4.62 11.30
C PHE A 290 -8.64 6.02 11.12
N ALA A 291 -8.77 6.51 9.88
CA ALA A 291 -9.47 7.77 9.60
C ALA A 291 -10.99 7.63 9.86
N LEU A 292 -11.60 6.49 9.52
CA LEU A 292 -13.00 6.20 9.86
C LEU A 292 -13.22 6.18 11.37
N THR A 293 -12.28 5.64 12.15
CA THR A 293 -12.33 5.73 13.62
C THR A 293 -12.53 7.17 14.08
N ALA A 294 -11.80 8.13 13.50
CA ALA A 294 -11.93 9.54 13.87
C ALA A 294 -13.31 10.12 13.51
N TRP A 295 -13.84 9.76 12.33
CA TRP A 295 -15.18 10.16 11.92
C TRP A 295 -16.26 9.63 12.87
N TYR A 296 -16.23 8.35 13.23
CA TYR A 296 -17.21 7.76 14.17
C TYR A 296 -17.06 8.29 15.61
N LEU A 297 -15.84 8.58 16.08
CA LEU A 297 -15.64 9.15 17.43
C LEU A 297 -16.19 10.56 17.61
N VAL A 298 -16.10 11.37 16.55
CA VAL A 298 -16.46 12.78 16.59
C VAL A 298 -17.87 13.01 16.07
N GLY A 299 -18.30 12.18 15.11
CA GLY A 299 -19.48 12.41 14.30
C GLY A 299 -19.29 13.55 13.30
N ALA A 300 -20.19 13.60 12.34
CA ALA A 300 -20.39 14.73 11.42
C ALA A 300 -21.82 15.25 11.63
N GLN A 301 -21.95 16.56 11.83
CA GLN A 301 -23.25 17.18 12.09
C GLN A 301 -24.23 16.86 10.96
N ASP A 302 -25.44 16.41 11.31
CA ASP A 302 -26.55 16.03 10.41
C ASP A 302 -26.26 14.88 9.43
N ILE A 303 -25.07 14.27 9.50
CA ILE A 303 -24.59 13.23 8.57
C ILE A 303 -24.33 11.92 9.30
N LEU A 304 -23.57 11.98 10.39
CA LEU A 304 -23.11 10.82 11.15
C LEU A 304 -23.14 11.14 12.65
N PRO A 305 -24.04 10.53 13.43
CA PRO A 305 -23.96 10.63 14.89
C PRO A 305 -22.67 9.96 15.39
N PRO A 306 -22.07 10.48 16.48
CA PRO A 306 -20.93 9.81 17.08
C PRO A 306 -21.34 8.41 17.59
N ASP A 307 -20.50 7.43 17.27
CA ASP A 307 -20.70 6.02 17.65
C ASP A 307 -19.34 5.45 18.10
N ASP A 308 -19.19 5.35 19.41
CA ASP A 308 -17.95 4.89 20.01
C ASP A 308 -17.71 3.38 19.76
N GLU A 309 -18.75 2.56 19.60
CA GLU A 309 -18.63 1.12 19.31
C GLU A 309 -18.09 0.88 17.90
N GLN A 310 -18.65 1.58 16.91
CA GLN A 310 -18.15 1.53 15.53
C GLN A 310 -16.74 2.11 15.43
N ALA A 311 -16.45 3.19 16.16
CA ALA A 311 -15.09 3.71 16.24
C ALA A 311 -14.10 2.66 16.75
N PHE A 312 -14.43 1.96 17.85
CA PHE A 312 -13.62 0.87 18.38
C PHE A 312 -13.39 -0.24 17.34
N ALA A 313 -14.46 -0.69 16.68
CA ALA A 313 -14.39 -1.74 15.67
C ALA A 313 -13.45 -1.37 14.50
N TRP A 314 -13.54 -0.14 13.99
CA TRP A 314 -12.65 0.33 12.92
C TRP A 314 -11.19 0.50 13.37
N ALA A 315 -10.98 0.94 14.61
CA ALA A 315 -9.62 1.04 15.18
C ALA A 315 -8.96 -0.34 15.33
N LEU A 316 -9.74 -1.34 15.76
CA LEU A 316 -9.27 -2.72 15.86
C LEU A 316 -8.90 -3.27 14.49
N ARG A 317 -9.76 -3.10 13.48
CA ARG A 317 -9.45 -3.46 12.08
C ARG A 317 -8.16 -2.79 11.58
N ALA A 318 -7.97 -1.51 11.89
CA ALA A 318 -6.74 -0.78 11.52
C ALA A 318 -5.48 -1.33 12.20
N ALA A 319 -5.60 -1.78 13.45
CA ALA A 319 -4.52 -2.40 14.21
C ALA A 319 -4.15 -3.78 13.63
N ASP A 320 -5.14 -4.59 13.25
CA ASP A 320 -4.95 -5.96 12.76
C ASP A 320 -4.39 -6.00 11.31
N HIS A 321 -4.95 -5.20 10.39
CA HIS A 321 -4.59 -5.29 8.97
C HIS A 321 -3.24 -4.68 8.60
N GLY A 322 -2.67 -3.79 9.43
CA GLY A 322 -1.44 -3.09 9.06
C GLY A 322 -0.50 -2.76 10.20
N GLY A 323 -0.81 -3.14 11.44
CA GLY A 323 0.04 -2.84 12.60
C GLY A 323 0.34 -1.35 12.75
N LEU A 324 -0.56 -0.46 12.29
CA LEU A 324 -0.32 0.98 12.30
C LEU A 324 -0.08 1.42 13.77
N PRO A 325 1.10 1.93 14.13
CA PRO A 325 1.46 2.15 15.54
C PRO A 325 0.45 3.05 16.26
N LYS A 326 -0.08 4.05 15.54
CA LYS A 326 -1.12 4.98 16.03
C LYS A 326 -2.46 4.29 16.30
N ALA A 327 -2.87 3.34 15.46
CA ALA A 327 -4.12 2.61 15.63
C ALA A 327 -4.01 1.61 16.79
N VAL A 328 -2.91 0.86 16.86
CA VAL A 328 -2.64 -0.08 17.96
C VAL A 328 -2.61 0.66 19.30
N TYR A 329 -1.98 1.84 19.36
CA TYR A 329 -2.01 2.70 20.54
C TYR A 329 -3.44 3.18 20.88
N ALA A 330 -4.23 3.58 19.87
CA ALA A 330 -5.60 4.03 20.08
C ALA A 330 -6.50 2.91 20.63
N VAL A 331 -6.34 1.66 20.18
CA VAL A 331 -7.05 0.50 20.72
C VAL A 331 -6.68 0.28 22.19
N GLY A 332 -5.39 0.37 22.55
CA GLY A 332 -4.95 0.32 23.95
C GLY A 332 -5.63 1.39 24.80
N TYR A 333 -5.72 2.61 24.28
CA TYR A 333 -6.40 3.71 24.94
C TYR A 333 -7.92 3.49 25.06
N PHE A 334 -8.57 2.90 24.05
CA PHE A 334 -10.00 2.59 24.11
C PHE A 334 -10.30 1.55 25.19
N TYR A 335 -9.43 0.54 25.40
CA TYR A 335 -9.57 -0.40 26.51
C TYR A 335 -9.27 0.23 27.88
N GLU A 336 -8.35 1.19 27.96
CA GLU A 336 -8.03 1.89 29.20
C GLU A 336 -9.21 2.77 29.66
N VAL A 337 -9.78 3.54 28.73
CA VAL A 337 -10.86 4.51 29.01
C VAL A 337 -12.25 3.89 28.90
N GLY A 338 -12.42 2.79 28.18
CA GLY A 338 -13.71 2.15 27.92
C GLY A 338 -14.52 2.87 26.84
N ILE A 339 -13.88 3.24 25.73
CA ILE A 339 -14.53 3.89 24.58
C ILE A 339 -15.05 2.80 23.64
N GLY A 340 -16.38 2.66 23.54
CA GLY A 340 -17.04 1.68 22.67
C GLY A 340 -16.89 0.22 23.12
N ILE A 341 -16.21 -0.02 24.24
CA ILE A 341 -16.00 -1.35 24.81
C ILE A 341 -15.83 -1.26 26.33
N GLN A 342 -16.02 -2.38 27.03
CA GLN A 342 -15.75 -2.47 28.46
C GLN A 342 -14.27 -2.23 28.77
N LYS A 343 -14.03 -1.49 29.86
CA LYS A 343 -12.68 -1.19 30.35
C LYS A 343 -11.94 -2.49 30.66
N ASN A 344 -10.71 -2.61 30.16
CA ASN A 344 -9.84 -3.72 30.46
C ASN A 344 -8.37 -3.27 30.46
N HIS A 345 -7.85 -2.96 31.64
CA HIS A 345 -6.48 -2.47 31.81
C HIS A 345 -5.42 -3.50 31.38
N ALA A 346 -5.65 -4.79 31.60
CA ALA A 346 -4.70 -5.83 31.21
C ALA A 346 -4.55 -5.89 29.68
N LEU A 347 -5.67 -5.85 28.93
CA LEU A 347 -5.63 -5.80 27.47
C LEU A 347 -5.06 -4.47 26.96
N ALA A 348 -5.41 -3.34 27.60
CA ALA A 348 -4.84 -2.03 27.25
C ALA A 348 -3.30 -2.06 27.29
N MET A 349 -2.73 -2.63 28.35
CA MET A 349 -1.29 -2.78 28.51
C MET A 349 -0.65 -3.71 27.47
N GLN A 350 -1.32 -4.79 27.09
CA GLN A 350 -0.86 -5.64 25.98
C GLN A 350 -0.80 -4.88 24.66
N TYR A 351 -1.83 -4.08 24.35
CA TYR A 351 -1.86 -3.24 23.14
C TYR A 351 -0.82 -2.12 23.19
N TYR A 352 -0.58 -1.49 24.34
CA TYR A 352 0.51 -0.52 24.49
C TYR A 352 1.88 -1.17 24.29
N ALA A 353 2.11 -2.36 24.83
CA ALA A 353 3.35 -3.10 24.59
C ALA A 353 3.53 -3.41 23.09
N LYS A 354 2.47 -3.84 22.39
CA LYS A 354 2.49 -4.04 20.93
C LYS A 354 2.78 -2.74 20.17
N ALA A 355 2.13 -1.63 20.53
CA ALA A 355 2.36 -0.33 19.89
C ALA A 355 3.80 0.18 20.10
N ALA A 356 4.39 -0.09 21.27
CA ALA A 356 5.78 0.23 21.56
C ALA A 356 6.75 -0.58 20.70
N GLN A 357 6.47 -1.87 20.43
CA GLN A 357 7.25 -2.69 19.51
C GLN A 357 7.22 -2.12 18.08
N TYR A 358 6.08 -1.57 17.66
CA TYR A 358 5.94 -0.86 16.39
C TYR A 358 6.53 0.57 16.40
N GLY A 359 7.19 0.99 17.49
CA GLY A 359 7.91 2.26 17.57
C GLY A 359 7.09 3.47 18.06
N GLU A 360 5.87 3.26 18.59
CA GLU A 360 5.05 4.35 19.12
C GLU A 360 5.58 4.83 20.47
N LYS A 361 6.28 5.98 20.47
CA LYS A 361 6.89 6.56 21.68
C LYS A 361 5.89 6.93 22.77
N ARG A 362 4.62 7.17 22.42
CA ARG A 362 3.56 7.49 23.41
C ARG A 362 3.22 6.29 24.27
N ALA A 363 3.19 5.09 23.70
CA ALA A 363 2.95 3.85 24.43
C ALA A 363 4.00 3.61 25.51
N LEU A 364 5.29 3.79 25.17
CA LEU A 364 6.39 3.65 26.14
C LEU A 364 6.21 4.54 27.37
N ARG A 365 5.85 5.81 27.17
CA ARG A 365 5.60 6.73 28.29
C ARG A 365 4.39 6.32 29.11
N ARG A 366 3.33 5.80 28.48
CA ARG A 366 2.11 5.37 29.18
C ARG A 366 2.40 4.15 30.07
N MET A 367 3.16 3.18 29.55
CA MET A 367 3.60 2.02 30.32
C MET A 367 4.52 2.39 31.49
N GLN A 368 5.43 3.35 31.30
CA GLN A 368 6.32 3.83 32.36
C GLN A 368 5.57 4.55 33.48
N GLN A 369 4.55 5.35 33.14
CA GLN A 369 3.70 6.01 34.13
C GLN A 369 2.97 5.00 35.01
N GLU A 370 2.48 3.91 34.43
CA GLU A 370 1.76 2.89 35.17
C GLU A 370 2.69 2.09 36.11
N HIS A 371 3.92 1.81 35.67
CA HIS A 371 4.93 1.18 36.52
C HIS A 371 5.28 2.07 37.73
N GLN A 372 5.38 3.40 37.53
CA GLN A 372 5.61 4.36 38.61
C GLN A 372 4.42 4.51 39.56
N THR A 373 3.19 4.26 39.11
CA THR A 373 2.01 4.26 40.00
C THR A 373 1.86 2.96 40.79
N LEU A 374 2.42 1.86 40.31
CA LEU A 374 2.42 0.56 41.00
C LEU A 374 3.60 0.42 41.98
N GLU A 375 4.71 1.13 41.76
CA GLU A 375 5.73 1.29 42.79
C GLU A 375 5.20 2.21 43.90
N PRO A 376 5.18 1.77 45.18
CA PRO A 376 4.79 2.65 46.27
C PRO A 376 5.73 3.87 46.29
N PRO A 377 5.24 5.09 46.58
CA PRO A 377 6.10 6.25 46.64
C PRO A 377 7.20 5.98 47.67
N THR A 378 8.45 5.90 47.19
CA THR A 378 9.59 5.87 48.09
C THR A 378 9.51 7.13 48.95
N PRO A 379 9.55 7.02 50.29
CA PRO A 379 9.38 8.18 51.15
C PRO A 379 10.52 9.16 50.86
N ALA A 380 10.18 10.28 50.22
CA ALA A 380 11.08 11.39 50.01
C ALA A 380 11.58 11.84 51.40
N ASN A 381 12.88 11.63 51.63
CA ASN A 381 13.58 11.97 52.85
C ASN A 381 13.61 13.51 53.01
N ARG A 382 12.50 14.11 53.46
CA ARG A 382 12.43 15.52 53.87
C ARG A 382 13.11 15.66 55.23
N ARG A 383 14.44 15.68 55.24
CA ARG A 383 15.19 16.33 56.32
C ARG A 383 15.20 17.83 56.04
N ARG A 384 14.24 18.53 56.62
CA ARG A 384 14.24 20.00 56.74
C ARG A 384 15.22 20.35 57.88
N PRO A 385 16.24 21.21 57.68
CA PRO A 385 17.05 21.68 58.80
C PRO A 385 16.22 22.58 59.71
N LEU A 386 16.33 22.35 61.03
CA LEU A 386 15.71 23.15 62.08
C LEU A 386 16.27 24.59 62.05
N SER A 387 15.36 25.57 61.98
CA SER A 387 15.61 27.00 62.11
C SER A 387 15.88 27.40 63.56
N GLN A 388 16.97 28.13 63.83
CA GLN A 388 17.17 28.91 65.05
C GLN A 388 16.56 30.33 64.92
N PRO A 389 16.16 31.00 66.02
CA PRO A 389 15.36 32.23 66.00
C PRO A 389 16.23 33.52 65.88
N PRO A 390 15.60 34.70 65.65
CA PRO A 390 16.26 35.85 65.05
C PRO A 390 16.83 36.85 66.08
N SER A 391 17.85 37.60 65.68
CA SER A 391 18.21 38.90 66.28
C SER A 391 18.69 39.88 65.19
N GLN A 392 18.49 41.16 65.49
CA GLN A 392 18.23 42.30 64.59
C GLN A 392 19.49 42.97 63.95
N PRO A 393 19.31 44.01 63.09
CA PRO A 393 20.22 44.34 61.98
C PRO A 393 21.22 45.47 62.29
N SER A 394 22.33 45.56 61.54
CA SER A 394 22.93 46.85 61.19
C SER A 394 24.02 46.77 60.10
N LEU A 395 23.92 47.75 59.17
CA LEU A 395 24.98 48.52 58.49
C LEU A 395 25.91 47.84 57.46
N ALA A 396 25.85 48.38 56.24
CA ALA A 396 26.83 48.25 55.17
C ALA A 396 28.20 48.85 55.56
N PRO A 397 29.30 48.55 54.85
CA PRO A 397 29.59 49.29 53.61
C PRO A 397 30.29 48.48 52.49
N THR A 398 30.22 49.02 51.27
CA THR A 398 31.14 48.79 50.12
C THR A 398 32.52 49.46 50.39
N PRO A 399 33.56 49.48 49.52
CA PRO A 399 33.93 48.73 48.28
C PRO A 399 35.43 48.28 48.28
N LEU A 400 35.96 47.88 47.09
CA LEU A 400 37.36 47.80 46.56
C LEU A 400 37.72 46.39 46.04
N ALA A 401 37.89 46.17 44.72
CA ALA A 401 38.96 46.58 43.79
C ALA A 401 40.23 45.72 43.89
N SER A 402 40.58 45.04 42.77
CA SER A 402 41.92 44.74 42.21
C SER A 402 41.83 43.49 41.31
N GLU A 403 41.95 43.68 39.99
CA GLU A 403 43.16 43.43 39.17
C GLU A 403 43.38 41.93 38.89
N ALA A 404 43.11 41.45 37.67
CA ALA A 404 43.94 41.55 36.47
C ALA A 404 44.99 40.43 36.39
N THR A 405 44.89 39.63 35.32
CA THR A 405 45.95 39.06 34.47
C THR A 405 45.30 37.95 33.63
N SER A 406 44.92 38.18 32.38
CA SER A 406 45.75 38.20 31.16
C SER A 406 46.60 36.95 30.97
N SER A 407 46.19 36.08 30.03
CA SER A 407 47.11 35.57 29.02
C SER A 407 46.33 35.18 27.77
N SER A 408 46.58 35.97 26.74
CA SER A 408 46.19 35.91 25.34
C SER A 408 46.85 34.77 24.56
N SER A 409 46.16 34.29 23.53
CA SER A 409 46.67 34.20 22.14
C SER A 409 45.47 33.83 21.24
N SER A 410 44.92 34.74 20.42
CA SER A 410 45.37 35.15 19.06
C SER A 410 45.53 33.96 18.12
N CYS A 411 45.03 33.89 16.89
CA CYS A 411 44.53 34.84 15.89
C CYS A 411 43.76 33.97 14.85
N SER A 412 42.60 34.42 14.31
CA SER A 412 42.44 35.04 12.97
C SER A 412 42.66 34.07 11.80
N SER A 413 41.91 34.00 10.70
CA SER A 413 40.94 34.88 10.02
C SER A 413 40.50 34.10 8.76
N ASP A 414 39.21 33.92 8.48
CA ASP A 414 38.31 34.76 7.66
C ASP A 414 38.46 34.68 6.13
N LEU A 415 37.30 34.94 5.49
CA LEU A 415 37.02 35.32 4.10
C LEU A 415 36.81 34.11 3.13
N ASN A 416 35.72 34.00 2.36
CA ASN A 416 34.87 35.02 1.74
C ASN A 416 33.51 34.46 1.28
N SER A 417 32.45 35.27 1.42
CA SER A 417 31.28 35.27 0.52
C SER A 417 31.46 36.39 -0.52
N PRO A 418 30.60 36.46 -1.55
CA PRO A 418 29.83 37.69 -1.67
C PRO A 418 28.35 37.44 -2.00
N SER A 419 27.54 38.36 -1.47
CA SER A 419 26.13 38.57 -1.74
C SER A 419 25.94 39.58 -2.88
N SER A 420 24.81 39.50 -3.57
CA SER A 420 24.16 40.68 -4.15
C SER A 420 22.64 40.55 -4.01
N HIS A 421 22.07 41.51 -3.29
CA HIS A 421 20.64 41.67 -3.03
C HIS A 421 19.89 42.20 -4.25
N SER A 422 18.65 41.74 -4.43
CA SER A 422 17.55 42.61 -4.87
C SER A 422 16.32 42.35 -3.99
N LYS A 423 15.96 43.37 -3.21
CA LYS A 423 14.79 43.40 -2.33
C LYS A 423 13.52 43.55 -3.16
N THR A 424 12.57 42.63 -3.01
CA THR A 424 11.15 42.91 -3.23
C THR A 424 10.35 42.31 -2.07
N SER A 425 9.73 43.21 -1.31
CA SER A 425 8.86 42.94 -0.17
C SER A 425 7.57 42.26 -0.63
N GLY A 426 7.47 40.96 -0.42
CA GLY A 426 6.21 40.22 -0.46
C GLY A 426 5.94 39.64 0.92
N ARG A 427 4.94 40.17 1.64
CA ARG A 427 4.41 39.57 2.88
C ARG A 427 4.00 38.12 2.60
N ARG A 428 4.83 37.17 3.02
CA ARG A 428 4.47 35.75 3.01
C ARG A 428 3.53 35.51 4.20
N LEU A 429 2.23 35.60 3.96
CA LEU A 429 1.20 35.10 4.87
C LEU A 429 1.47 33.61 5.08
N SER A 430 2.10 33.26 6.20
CA SER A 430 2.19 31.89 6.69
C SER A 430 0.82 31.47 7.21
N LEU A 431 -0.09 31.11 6.31
CA LEU A 431 -1.27 30.35 6.66
C LEU A 431 -0.81 28.93 6.99
N GLN A 432 -0.51 28.70 8.28
CA GLN A 432 -0.56 27.33 8.77
C GLN A 432 -2.00 26.85 8.64
N PRO A 433 -2.28 25.70 8.00
CA PRO A 433 -3.63 25.18 7.95
C PRO A 433 -4.07 24.86 9.39
N SER A 434 -5.15 25.51 9.83
CA SER A 434 -5.77 25.23 11.12
C SER A 434 -6.13 23.75 11.17
N SER A 435 -5.63 23.04 12.18
CA SER A 435 -6.00 21.64 12.39
C SER A 435 -7.53 21.51 12.40
N PRO A 436 -8.09 20.50 11.71
CA PRO A 436 -9.52 20.26 11.59
C PRO A 436 -10.21 20.31 12.95
N ALA A 437 -11.48 20.74 12.97
CA ALA A 437 -12.27 20.83 14.19
C ALA A 437 -12.31 19.49 14.96
N TRP A 438 -12.29 18.36 14.23
CA TRP A 438 -12.20 17.04 14.85
C TRP A 438 -10.81 16.75 15.43
N VAL A 439 -9.69 17.17 14.83
CA VAL A 439 -8.34 16.99 15.43
C VAL A 439 -8.24 17.76 16.74
N LYS A 440 -8.87 18.94 16.81
CA LYS A 440 -8.98 19.72 18.04
C LYS A 440 -9.92 19.04 19.05
N LYS A 441 -11.10 18.59 18.65
CA LYS A 441 -12.05 17.83 19.50
C LYS A 441 -11.50 16.48 19.96
N TRP A 442 -10.74 15.79 19.12
CA TRP A 442 -10.03 14.54 19.38
C TRP A 442 -8.89 14.80 20.37
N SER A 443 -8.07 15.82 20.13
CA SER A 443 -7.09 16.29 21.12
C SER A 443 -7.74 16.71 22.44
N GLN A 444 -8.95 17.30 22.41
CA GLN A 444 -9.71 17.67 23.61
C GLN A 444 -10.26 16.45 24.35
N LYS A 445 -10.86 15.45 23.68
CA LYS A 445 -11.27 14.18 24.30
C LYS A 445 -10.07 13.46 24.93
N PHE A 446 -8.91 13.44 24.27
CA PHE A 446 -7.67 12.88 24.83
C PHE A 446 -7.06 13.71 25.98
N LYS A 447 -7.31 15.03 26.04
CA LYS A 447 -6.91 15.87 27.17
C LYS A 447 -7.87 15.74 28.35
N ASN A 448 -9.17 15.58 28.10
CA ASN A 448 -10.21 15.47 29.12
C ASN A 448 -10.28 14.05 29.74
N GLY A 449 -9.77 13.03 29.05
CA GLY A 449 -9.49 11.72 29.65
C GLY A 449 -8.38 11.74 30.73
N ARG A 450 -7.78 12.91 31.03
CA ARG A 450 -6.87 13.11 32.17
C ARG A 450 -7.59 13.54 33.46
N SER A 451 -8.91 13.67 33.45
CA SER A 451 -9.68 14.19 34.59
C SER A 451 -10.88 13.30 34.94
N ALA A 452 -10.69 11.99 34.97
CA ALA A 452 -11.61 11.05 35.62
C ALA A 452 -10.80 10.07 36.46
#